data_AF-T0Z3D9-F1
#
_entry.id   AF-T0Z3D9-F1
#
_cell.length_a   1.000
_cell.length_b   1.000
_cell.length_c   1.000
_cell.angle_alpha   90.00
_cell.angle_beta   90.00
_cell.angle_gamma   90.00
#
_symmetry.space_group_name_H-M   'P 1'
#
loop_
_entity.id
_entity.type
_entity.pdbx_description
1 polymer ?
#
loop_
_entity_poly.entity_id
_entity_poly.type
_entity_poly.pdbx_seq_one_letter_code
_entity_poly.pdbx_strand_id
1 'polypeptide(L)'
;MNEESERSQNHTARMARKKAVVDAAIARASEQRGVFLVLTGNGKGKSSSAFGMVARALGHGMTVSVFQFIKGKGDTGEQTFFQRQANLQWEQCGEGFTWETQSRERDIAAA
;
A
#
# COMPACT_ATOMS: atom_id res chain seq x y z
N MET A 1 23.15 38.86 -23.33
CA MET A 1 23.09 37.49 -22.77
C MET A 1 21.60 37.18 -22.61
N ASN A 2 21.09 36.09 -23.21
CA ASN A 2 19.64 35.85 -23.28
C ASN A 2 19.09 35.40 -21.92
N GLU A 3 18.06 36.07 -21.42
CA GLU A 3 17.36 35.74 -20.16
C GLU A 3 16.89 34.28 -20.11
N GLU A 4 16.55 33.70 -21.27
CA GLU A 4 16.12 32.31 -21.41
C GLU A 4 17.26 31.30 -21.16
N SER A 5 18.49 31.66 -21.55
CA SER A 5 19.69 30.88 -21.27
C SER A 5 19.99 30.87 -19.77
N GLU A 6 19.87 32.02 -19.11
CA GLU A 6 20.07 32.14 -17.66
C GLU A 6 19.00 31.38 -16.87
N ARG A 7 17.73 31.42 -17.27
CA ARG A 7 16.66 30.59 -16.67
C ARG A 7 16.92 29.10 -16.83
N SER A 8 17.38 28.66 -17.99
CA SER A 8 17.72 27.24 -18.26
C SER A 8 18.91 26.76 -17.43
N GLN A 9 19.97 27.58 -17.33
CA GLN A 9 21.14 27.29 -16.50
C GLN A 9 20.76 27.22 -15.01
N ASN A 10 19.96 28.16 -14.54
CA ASN A 10 19.46 28.16 -13.15
C ASN A 10 18.57 26.95 -12.87
N HIS A 11 17.70 26.56 -13.80
CA HIS A 11 16.91 25.33 -13.69
C HIS A 11 17.80 24.09 -13.59
N THR A 12 18.80 23.98 -14.48
CA THR A 12 19.73 22.86 -14.52
C THR A 12 20.53 22.75 -13.22
N ALA A 13 21.09 23.86 -12.73
CA ALA A 13 21.79 23.90 -11.46
C ALA A 13 20.89 23.49 -10.28
N ARG A 14 19.62 23.92 -10.27
CA ARG A 14 18.63 23.52 -9.26
C ARG A 14 18.32 22.03 -9.31
N MET A 15 18.14 21.46 -10.50
CA MET A 15 17.86 20.04 -10.68
C MET A 15 19.07 19.17 -10.30
N ALA A 16 20.29 19.61 -10.63
CA ALA A 16 21.52 18.95 -10.22
C ALA A 16 21.66 18.89 -8.69
N ARG A 17 21.36 20.00 -7.99
CA ARG A 17 21.33 20.01 -6.51
C ARG A 17 20.30 19.05 -5.95
N LYS A 18 19.08 19.02 -6.50
CA LYS A 18 18.02 18.09 -6.07
C LYS A 18 18.43 16.63 -6.29
N LYS A 19 19.04 16.32 -7.45
CA LYS A 19 19.55 14.99 -7.76
C LYS A 19 20.61 14.54 -6.75
N ALA A 20 21.58 15.40 -6.45
CA ALA A 20 22.63 15.09 -5.47
C ALA A 20 22.07 14.73 -4.08
N VAL A 21 21.03 15.45 -3.61
CA VAL A 21 20.36 15.14 -2.33
C VAL A 21 19.65 13.79 -2.37
N VAL A 22 18.93 13.49 -3.46
CA VAL A 22 18.23 12.22 -3.63
C VAL A 22 19.21 11.05 -3.73
N ASP A 23 20.27 11.19 -4.54
CA ASP A 23 21.30 10.17 -4.70
C ASP A 23 22.00 9.86 -3.36
N ALA A 24 22.33 10.90 -2.58
CA ALA A 24 22.91 10.71 -1.25
C ALA A 24 21.95 10.02 -0.27
N ALA A 25 20.65 10.27 -0.37
CA ALA A 25 19.65 9.57 0.44
C ALA A 25 19.52 8.08 0.05
N ILE A 26 19.54 7.78 -1.25
CA ILE A 26 19.54 6.40 -1.78
C ILE A 26 20.80 5.66 -1.32
N ALA A 27 21.97 6.29 -1.45
CA ALA A 27 23.25 5.68 -1.06
C ALA A 27 23.31 5.33 0.45
N ARG A 28 22.62 6.10 1.30
CA ARG A 28 22.48 5.79 2.74
C ARG A 28 21.53 4.63 3.03
N ALA A 29 20.56 4.36 2.15
CA ALA A 29 19.55 3.31 2.32
C ALA A 29 20.05 1.98 1.72
N SER A 30 21.08 1.40 2.33
CA SER A 30 21.75 0.18 1.83
C SER A 30 21.12 -1.14 2.30
N GLU A 31 20.26 -1.10 3.32
CA GLU A 31 19.66 -2.30 3.90
C GLU A 31 18.44 -2.77 3.10
N GLN A 32 18.42 -4.05 2.72
CA GLN A 32 17.25 -4.72 2.15
C GLN A 32 16.63 -5.64 3.19
N ARG A 33 15.42 -5.30 3.64
CA ARG A 33 14.66 -6.09 4.62
C ARG A 33 13.17 -5.90 4.47
N GLY A 34 12.41 -6.77 5.13
CA GLY A 34 10.98 -6.57 5.35
C GLY A 34 10.73 -5.29 6.17
N VAL A 35 9.65 -4.59 5.82
CA VAL A 35 9.19 -3.39 6.53
C VAL A 35 7.75 -3.56 6.96
N PHE A 36 7.40 -2.96 8.10
CA PHE A 36 6.03 -2.87 8.57
C PHE A 36 5.50 -1.47 8.31
N LEU A 37 4.38 -1.37 7.58
CA LEU A 37 3.79 -0.10 7.18
C LEU A 37 2.38 0.03 7.76
N VAL A 38 2.14 1.12 8.48
CA VAL A 38 0.83 1.44 9.05
C VAL A 38 0.18 2.56 8.25
N LEU A 39 -0.94 2.24 7.60
CA LEU A 39 -1.77 3.23 6.90
C LEU A 39 -2.96 3.61 7.79
N THR A 40 -2.88 4.78 8.43
CA THR A 40 -3.87 5.25 9.42
C THR A 40 -4.38 6.66 9.11
N GLY A 41 -5.32 7.15 9.93
CA GLY A 41 -5.97 8.46 9.81
C GLY A 41 -7.38 8.40 9.24
N ASN A 42 -8.11 9.52 9.38
CA ASN A 42 -9.53 9.60 9.01
C ASN A 42 -9.77 9.76 7.50
N GLY A 43 -8.72 10.07 6.73
CA GLY A 43 -8.81 10.20 5.28
C GLY A 43 -9.19 8.89 4.58
N LYS A 44 -9.90 9.02 3.45
CA LYS A 44 -10.10 7.92 2.50
C LYS A 44 -8.75 7.58 1.84
N GLY A 45 -8.52 6.29 1.56
CA GLY A 45 -7.32 5.85 0.82
C GLY A 45 -6.48 4.76 1.48
N LYS A 46 -6.74 4.44 2.76
CA LYS A 46 -5.95 3.44 3.50
C LYS A 46 -5.97 2.06 2.83
N SER A 47 -7.18 1.50 2.65
CA SER A 47 -7.33 0.16 2.05
C SER A 47 -6.93 0.14 0.57
N SER A 48 -7.27 1.18 -0.19
CA SER A 48 -6.91 1.22 -1.62
C SER A 48 -5.39 1.34 -1.84
N SER A 49 -4.67 2.09 -1.01
CA SER A 49 -3.21 2.12 -1.02
C SER A 49 -2.61 0.75 -0.65
N ALA A 50 -3.18 0.06 0.35
CA ALA A 50 -2.79 -1.31 0.70
C ALA A 50 -2.97 -2.27 -0.49
N PHE A 51 -4.12 -2.24 -1.16
CA PHE A 51 -4.38 -3.07 -2.34
C PHE A 51 -3.48 -2.71 -3.54
N GLY A 52 -3.09 -1.44 -3.68
CA GLY A 52 -2.09 -1.05 -4.68
C GLY A 52 -0.73 -1.71 -4.45
N MET A 53 -0.33 -1.89 -3.18
CA MET A 53 0.89 -2.63 -2.83
C MET A 53 0.74 -4.13 -3.10
N VAL A 54 -0.43 -4.72 -2.81
CA VAL A 54 -0.75 -6.12 -3.16
C VAL A 54 -0.63 -6.32 -4.68
N ALA A 55 -1.25 -5.47 -5.49
CA ALA A 55 -1.15 -5.55 -6.95
C ALA A 55 0.29 -5.44 -7.44
N ARG A 56 1.10 -4.53 -6.86
CA ARG A 56 2.51 -4.40 -7.19
C ARG A 56 3.30 -5.67 -6.87
N ALA A 57 3.12 -6.22 -5.67
CA ALA A 57 3.82 -7.43 -5.23
C ALA A 57 3.48 -8.63 -6.14
N LEU A 58 2.19 -8.83 -6.43
CA LEU A 58 1.72 -9.88 -7.33
C LEU A 58 2.25 -9.67 -8.78
N GLY A 59 2.30 -8.42 -9.25
CA GLY A 59 2.87 -8.08 -10.56
C GLY A 59 4.37 -8.39 -10.69
N HIS A 60 5.09 -8.50 -9.56
CA HIS A 60 6.47 -8.98 -9.49
C HIS A 60 6.58 -10.47 -9.14
N GLY A 61 5.47 -11.23 -9.17
CA GLY A 61 5.44 -12.67 -8.92
C GLY A 61 5.56 -13.06 -7.45
N MET A 62 5.48 -12.12 -6.51
CA MET A 62 5.54 -12.42 -5.07
C MET A 62 4.26 -13.13 -4.61
N THR A 63 4.37 -13.90 -3.53
CA THR A 63 3.21 -14.45 -2.81
C THR A 63 2.72 -13.45 -1.79
N VAL A 64 1.40 -13.27 -1.70
CA VAL A 64 0.77 -12.29 -0.80
C VAL A 64 -0.37 -12.96 -0.03
N SER A 65 -0.56 -12.56 1.23
CA SER A 65 -1.73 -12.93 2.03
C SER A 65 -2.44 -11.68 2.52
N VAL A 66 -3.77 -11.65 2.40
CA VAL A 66 -4.61 -10.54 2.85
C VAL A 66 -5.58 -11.06 3.90
N PHE A 67 -5.60 -10.39 5.06
CA PHE A 67 -6.53 -10.66 6.15
C PHE A 67 -7.41 -9.43 6.37
N GLN A 68 -8.73 -9.59 6.31
CA GLN A 68 -9.69 -8.50 6.49
C GLN A 68 -10.56 -8.75 7.73
N PHE A 69 -10.44 -7.89 8.74
CA PHE A 69 -11.11 -8.09 10.04
C PHE A 69 -12.50 -7.46 10.16
N ILE A 70 -12.83 -6.45 9.35
CA ILE A 70 -14.06 -5.65 9.49
C ILE A 70 -14.60 -5.25 8.11
N LYS A 71 -14.97 -6.25 7.31
CA LYS A 71 -15.78 -6.07 6.11
C LYS A 71 -16.80 -7.20 6.08
N GLY A 72 -18.08 -6.86 5.93
CA GLY A 72 -19.16 -7.85 5.81
C GLY A 72 -18.95 -8.78 4.62
N LYS A 73 -19.74 -9.86 4.54
CA LYS A 73 -19.74 -10.89 3.48
C LYS A 73 -20.19 -10.39 2.09
N GLY A 74 -19.77 -9.19 1.69
CA GLY A 74 -20.11 -8.56 0.42
C GLY A 74 -18.91 -8.51 -0.53
N ASP A 75 -19.15 -8.90 -1.77
CA ASP A 75 -18.20 -8.90 -2.89
C ASP A 75 -17.61 -7.49 -3.11
N THR A 76 -16.42 -7.24 -2.57
CA THR A 76 -15.67 -6.03 -2.92
C THR A 76 -14.99 -6.24 -4.26
N GLY A 77 -15.05 -5.25 -5.14
CA GLY A 77 -14.43 -5.37 -6.48
C GLY A 77 -12.95 -5.71 -6.42
N GLU A 78 -12.23 -5.22 -5.39
CA GLU A 78 -10.85 -5.60 -5.15
C GLU A 78 -10.72 -7.10 -4.85
N GLN A 79 -11.55 -7.66 -3.96
CA GLN A 79 -11.53 -9.10 -3.68
C GLN A 79 -11.82 -9.93 -4.92
N THR A 80 -12.87 -9.61 -5.69
CA THR A 80 -13.23 -10.35 -6.91
C THR A 80 -12.11 -10.33 -7.96
N PHE A 81 -11.38 -9.21 -8.05
CA PHE A 81 -10.22 -9.09 -8.95
C PHE A 81 -9.04 -9.92 -8.46
N PHE A 82 -8.72 -9.81 -7.18
CA PHE A 82 -7.51 -10.38 -6.58
C PHE A 82 -7.62 -11.89 -6.34
N GLN A 83 -8.80 -12.43 -6.05
CA GLN A 83 -9.02 -13.88 -5.88
C GLN A 83 -8.67 -14.71 -7.12
N ARG A 84 -8.54 -14.08 -8.30
CA ARG A 84 -8.12 -14.77 -9.54
C ARG A 84 -6.61 -15.01 -9.61
N GLN A 85 -5.84 -14.42 -8.69
CA GLN A 85 -4.38 -14.47 -8.70
C GLN A 85 -3.92 -15.73 -7.95
N ALA A 86 -3.17 -16.60 -8.64
CA ALA A 86 -2.71 -17.88 -8.06
C ALA A 86 -1.81 -17.70 -6.82
N ASN A 87 -1.08 -16.59 -6.73
CA ASN A 87 -0.12 -16.30 -5.66
C ASN A 87 -0.73 -15.49 -4.51
N LEU A 88 -2.06 -15.46 -4.38
CA LEU A 88 -2.74 -14.72 -3.35
C LEU A 88 -3.60 -15.62 -2.47
N GLN A 89 -3.40 -15.54 -1.16
CA GLN A 89 -4.34 -16.03 -0.16
C GLN A 89 -5.17 -14.86 0.38
N TRP A 90 -6.48 -15.05 0.49
CA TRP A 90 -7.39 -14.04 1.02
C TRP A 90 -8.28 -14.62 2.09
N GLU A 91 -8.18 -14.08 3.30
CA GLU A 91 -8.95 -14.48 4.46
C GLU A 91 -9.82 -13.30 4.94
N GLN A 92 -11.11 -13.56 5.09
CA GLN A 92 -12.00 -12.67 5.82
C GLN A 92 -12.12 -13.20 7.24
N CYS A 93 -11.68 -12.38 8.20
CA CYS A 93 -11.66 -12.71 9.62
C CYS A 93 -12.88 -12.05 10.29
N GLY A 94 -13.57 -12.79 11.15
CA GLY A 94 -14.75 -12.32 11.87
C GLY A 94 -16.05 -12.34 11.06
N GLU A 95 -17.16 -11.98 11.70
CA GLU A 95 -18.50 -11.97 11.08
C GLU A 95 -18.85 -10.65 10.35
N GLY A 96 -17.96 -9.64 10.40
CA GLY A 96 -18.15 -8.35 9.77
C GLY A 96 -18.09 -7.19 10.76
N PHE A 97 -19.05 -6.27 10.68
CA PHE A 97 -19.08 -5.11 11.58
C PHE A 97 -19.46 -5.53 13.01
N THR A 98 -18.63 -5.16 13.99
CA THR A 98 -18.80 -5.53 15.40
C THR A 98 -20.07 -4.97 16.06
N TRP A 99 -20.82 -4.11 15.39
CA TRP A 99 -22.11 -3.58 15.85
C TRP A 99 -23.32 -4.34 15.27
N GLU A 100 -23.12 -5.25 14.33
CA GLU A 100 -24.16 -6.17 13.84
C GLU A 100 -24.14 -7.49 14.62
N THR A 101 -22.96 -7.98 15.00
CA THR A 101 -22.82 -9.18 15.84
C THR A 101 -23.12 -8.83 17.30
N GLN A 102 -24.24 -9.33 17.83
CA GLN A 102 -24.60 -9.17 19.25
C GLN A 102 -24.13 -10.33 20.16
N SER A 103 -23.26 -11.20 19.66
CA SER A 103 -22.76 -12.37 20.41
C SER A 103 -21.24 -12.41 20.40
N ARG A 104 -20.66 -12.10 21.57
CA ARG A 104 -19.22 -12.15 21.83
C ARG A 104 -18.61 -13.52 21.56
N GLU A 105 -19.35 -14.60 21.81
CA GLU A 105 -18.89 -15.97 21.58
C GLU A 105 -18.69 -16.27 20.09
N ARG A 106 -19.59 -15.77 19.23
CA ARG A 106 -19.47 -15.92 17.78
C ARG A 106 -18.32 -15.10 17.19
N ASP A 107 -18.10 -13.89 17.71
CA ASP A 107 -16.95 -13.08 17.30
C ASP A 107 -15.61 -13.75 17.64
N ILE A 108 -15.51 -14.43 18.79
CA ILE A 108 -14.29 -15.17 19.19
C ILE A 108 -14.09 -16.42 18.31
N ALA A 109 -15.17 -17.13 17.97
CA ALA A 109 -15.08 -18.35 17.16
C ALA A 109 -14.77 -18.07 15.66
N ALA A 110 -15.10 -16.89 15.17
CA ALA A 110 -14.90 -16.49 13.77
C ALA A 110 -13.57 -15.75 13.51
N ALA A 111 -12.78 -15.49 14.57
CA ALA A 111 -11.48 -14.82 14.52
C ALA A 111 -10.33 -15.82 14.30
#